data_AF-A0A2S9J2D5-F1
#
_entry.id   AF-A0A2S9J2D5-F1
#
_cell.length_a   1.000
_cell.length_b   1.000
_cell.length_c   1.000
_cell.angle_alpha   90.00
_cell.angle_beta   90.00
_cell.angle_gamma   90.00
#
_symmetry.space_group_name_H-M   'P 1'
#
loop_
_entity.id
_entity.type
_entity.pdbx_description
1 polymer ?
#
loop_
_entity_poly.entity_id
_entity_poly.type
_entity_poly.pdbx_seq_one_letter_code
_entity_poly.pdbx_strand_id
1 'polypeptide(L)'
;MDFIWERIQTDRDASEWMEFAFFSANFQHVMQLYGHPLQLQYFDQTVKFAQQQAAADLSTGLAAACGPMLSQALENNAFIVTFHFGFYRTIPVSLLRMGYRVAILVSREVFESQRAFYAQTLQPEWFARLLFVLAEDPQLFFKIRQLREQGYQVLCYADGGAGAKQGQLGTEKRTQVRLGEAYLQARSGFADMAYLLQAPLCLLMPPALQPTASWELRELEIHSAKEHPSRQAYVEKVMHSAYGHLDSAIRQTPHAWECWFYLHRTMQPRSFMEDWPIAERFIPLLHGQQGFVLDKGLYRVYRLKESKLKKIAELILQH
;
A
#
# COMPACT_ATOMS: atom_id res chain seq x y z
N MET A 1 37.63 -12.47 3.53
CA MET A 1 36.26 -12.69 3.07
C MET A 1 35.58 -11.35 3.18
N ASP A 2 35.37 -10.67 2.05
CA ASP A 2 34.58 -9.43 2.04
C ASP A 2 33.17 -9.82 2.47
N PHE A 3 32.69 -9.27 3.58
CA PHE A 3 31.35 -9.60 4.04
C PHE A 3 30.35 -9.14 2.96
N ILE A 4 29.31 -9.93 2.70
CA ILE A 4 28.24 -9.56 1.76
C ILE A 4 27.69 -8.15 2.09
N TRP A 5 27.57 -7.81 3.38
CA TRP A 5 27.17 -6.47 3.81
C TRP A 5 28.27 -5.41 3.66
N GLU A 6 29.57 -5.75 3.77
CA GLU A 6 30.66 -4.79 3.48
C GLU A 6 30.69 -4.43 2.00
N ARG A 7 30.44 -5.39 1.10
CA ARG A 7 30.30 -5.15 -0.35
C ARG A 7 29.01 -4.44 -0.74
N ILE A 8 27.90 -4.68 -0.03
CA ILE A 8 26.62 -4.03 -0.35
C ILE A 8 26.53 -2.62 0.27
N GLN A 9 27.13 -2.38 1.44
CA GLN A 9 27.17 -1.05 2.06
C GLN A 9 28.13 -0.09 1.37
N THR A 10 29.14 -0.56 0.64
CA THR A 10 30.06 0.34 -0.08
C THR A 10 29.38 1.10 -1.21
N ASP A 11 28.28 0.57 -1.75
CA ASP A 11 27.61 1.10 -2.94
C ASP A 11 26.33 1.91 -2.62
N ARG A 12 25.91 1.97 -1.34
CA ARG A 12 24.67 2.63 -0.89
C ARG A 12 24.90 3.51 0.32
N ASP A 13 24.11 4.57 0.45
CA ASP A 13 24.11 5.35 1.68
C ASP A 13 23.40 4.60 2.83
N ALA A 14 23.59 5.09 4.05
CA ALA A 14 23.05 4.42 5.22
C ALA A 14 21.51 4.52 5.35
N SER A 15 20.88 5.49 4.68
CA SER A 15 19.42 5.63 4.65
C SER A 15 18.81 4.56 3.75
N GLU A 16 19.36 4.37 2.55
CA GLU A 16 18.95 3.31 1.63
C GLU A 16 19.12 1.92 2.24
N TRP A 17 20.21 1.71 3.00
CA TRP A 17 20.44 0.42 3.67
C TRP A 17 19.42 0.14 4.78
N MET A 18 19.04 1.18 5.54
CA MET A 18 17.98 1.06 6.55
C MET A 18 16.63 0.73 5.90
N GLU A 19 16.33 1.38 4.78
CA GLU A 19 15.10 1.12 4.03
C GLU A 19 15.07 -0.31 3.50
N PHE A 20 16.18 -0.81 2.92
CA PHE A 20 16.32 -2.21 2.51
C PHE A 20 16.10 -3.19 3.68
N ALA A 21 16.61 -2.88 4.87
CA ALA A 21 16.46 -3.76 6.02
C ALA A 21 14.99 -3.89 6.46
N PHE A 22 14.22 -2.80 6.46
CA PHE A 22 12.78 -2.88 6.72
C PHE A 22 12.00 -3.49 5.56
N PHE A 23 12.38 -3.22 4.31
CA PHE A 23 11.82 -3.86 3.13
C PHE A 23 11.97 -5.39 3.21
N SER A 24 13.18 -5.88 3.47
CA SER A 24 13.47 -7.31 3.55
C SER A 24 12.73 -7.98 4.72
N ALA A 25 12.52 -7.29 5.84
CA ALA A 25 11.64 -7.77 6.91
C ALA A 25 10.19 -7.95 6.44
N ASN A 26 9.62 -6.94 5.77
CA ASN A 26 8.26 -7.01 5.22
C ASN A 26 8.14 -8.15 4.21
N PHE A 27 9.12 -8.25 3.31
CA PHE A 27 9.15 -9.25 2.27
C PHE A 27 9.25 -10.67 2.85
N GLN A 28 10.05 -10.88 3.89
CA GLN A 28 10.17 -12.20 4.53
C GLN A 28 8.91 -12.59 5.29
N HIS A 29 8.27 -11.67 6.02
CA HIS A 29 7.00 -11.97 6.68
C HIS A 29 5.90 -12.35 5.68
N VAL A 30 5.74 -11.58 4.60
CA VAL A 30 4.64 -11.77 3.65
C VAL A 30 4.93 -12.90 2.67
N MET A 31 6.12 -12.92 2.05
CA MET A 31 6.45 -13.85 0.98
C MET A 31 7.16 -15.12 1.46
N GLN A 32 7.67 -15.17 2.70
CA GLN A 32 8.56 -16.22 3.20
C GLN A 32 9.73 -16.52 2.25
N LEU A 33 10.21 -15.48 1.56
CA LEU A 33 11.38 -15.54 0.70
C LEU A 33 12.61 -15.16 1.51
N TYR A 34 13.49 -16.14 1.70
CA TYR A 34 14.80 -15.98 2.33
C TYR A 34 15.89 -15.70 1.30
N GLY A 35 17.02 -15.18 1.75
CA GLY A 35 18.19 -14.90 0.91
C GLY A 35 18.33 -13.41 0.63
N HIS A 36 19.32 -12.79 1.27
CA HIS A 36 19.62 -11.37 1.10
C HIS A 36 19.84 -10.92 -0.36
N PRO A 37 20.56 -11.66 -1.23
CA PRO A 37 20.74 -11.26 -2.63
C PRO A 37 19.42 -11.17 -3.41
N LEU A 38 18.51 -12.12 -3.18
CA LEU A 38 17.19 -12.14 -3.82
C LEU A 38 16.31 -11.00 -3.29
N GLN A 39 16.31 -10.79 -1.97
CA GLN A 39 15.59 -9.67 -1.35
C GLN A 39 16.09 -8.32 -1.87
N LEU A 40 17.40 -8.18 -2.07
CA LEU A 40 18.01 -6.96 -2.62
C LEU A 40 17.61 -6.74 -4.09
N GLN A 41 17.58 -7.81 -4.90
CA GLN A 41 17.08 -7.73 -6.27
C GLN A 41 15.63 -7.21 -6.32
N TYR A 42 14.75 -7.71 -5.45
CA TYR A 42 13.38 -7.21 -5.36
C TYR A 42 13.30 -5.78 -4.86
N PHE A 43 14.13 -5.40 -3.89
CA PHE A 43 14.24 -4.02 -3.43
C PHE A 43 14.59 -3.09 -4.60
N ASP A 44 15.62 -3.42 -5.38
CA ASP A 44 16.04 -2.61 -6.54
C ASP A 44 14.99 -2.51 -7.63
N GLN A 45 14.30 -3.63 -7.92
CA GLN A 45 13.15 -3.62 -8.83
C GLN A 45 12.04 -2.70 -8.31
N THR A 46 11.78 -2.70 -7.01
CA THR A 46 10.74 -1.88 -6.37
C THR A 46 11.11 -0.40 -6.41
N VAL A 47 12.37 -0.06 -6.11
CA VAL A 47 12.89 1.32 -6.21
C VAL A 47 12.79 1.82 -7.66
N LYS A 48 13.24 1.01 -8.62
CA LYS A 48 13.12 1.35 -10.05
C LYS A 48 11.67 1.53 -10.47
N PHE A 49 10.78 0.66 -10.01
CA PHE A 49 9.34 0.75 -10.32
C PHE A 49 8.72 2.02 -9.71
N ALA A 50 9.04 2.36 -8.46
CA ALA A 50 8.57 3.57 -7.82
C ALA A 50 9.01 4.83 -8.58
N GLN A 51 10.26 4.86 -9.08
CA GLN A 51 10.76 5.94 -9.95
C GLN A 51 9.97 6.02 -11.27
N GLN A 52 9.70 4.89 -11.91
CA GLN A 52 8.90 4.83 -13.14
C GLN A 52 7.46 5.33 -12.90
N GLN A 53 6.83 4.91 -11.81
CA GLN A 53 5.48 5.34 -11.42
C GLN A 53 5.43 6.84 -11.10
N ALA A 54 6.45 7.37 -10.43
CA ALA A 54 6.55 8.80 -10.14
C ALA A 54 6.76 9.66 -11.40
N ALA A 55 7.47 9.12 -12.40
CA ALA A 55 7.73 9.78 -13.69
C ALA A 55 6.65 9.51 -14.75
N ALA A 56 5.62 8.70 -14.43
CA ALA A 56 4.61 8.30 -15.38
C ALA A 56 3.79 9.51 -15.86
N ASP A 57 3.71 9.67 -17.17
CA ASP A 57 2.85 10.66 -17.81
C ASP A 57 1.37 10.25 -17.65
N LEU A 58 0.62 11.02 -16.86
CA LEU A 58 -0.81 10.79 -16.61
C LEU A 58 -1.71 11.38 -17.72
N SER A 59 -1.15 11.87 -18.83
CA SER A 59 -1.93 12.22 -20.03
C SER A 59 -2.09 11.07 -21.01
N THR A 60 -1.25 10.03 -20.88
CA THR A 60 -1.26 8.82 -21.71
C THR A 60 -1.58 7.58 -20.87
N GLY A 61 -1.90 6.46 -21.52
CA GLY A 61 -2.15 5.19 -20.81
C GLY A 61 -3.35 5.21 -19.86
N LEU A 62 -4.26 6.16 -20.01
CA LEU A 62 -5.49 6.25 -19.23
C LEU A 62 -6.57 5.35 -19.82
N ALA A 63 -7.43 4.80 -18.97
CA ALA A 63 -8.63 4.13 -19.47
C ALA A 63 -9.58 5.18 -20.10
N ALA A 64 -10.17 4.84 -21.25
CA ALA A 64 -11.15 5.72 -21.92
C ALA A 64 -12.60 5.32 -21.65
N ALA A 65 -12.81 4.09 -21.17
CA ALA A 65 -14.10 3.56 -20.81
C ALA A 65 -13.98 2.66 -19.58
N CYS A 66 -15.12 2.32 -18.99
CA CYS A 66 -15.23 1.30 -17.96
C CYS A 66 -16.18 0.19 -18.39
N GLY A 67 -16.03 -0.98 -17.79
CA GLY A 67 -16.96 -2.10 -18.00
C GLY A 67 -18.38 -1.76 -17.55
N PRO A 68 -19.40 -2.46 -18.08
CA PRO A 68 -20.81 -2.12 -17.83
C PRO A 68 -21.18 -2.20 -16.34
N MET A 69 -20.63 -3.16 -15.59
CA MET A 69 -20.90 -3.30 -14.16
C MET A 69 -20.29 -2.15 -13.36
N LEU A 70 -19.02 -1.79 -13.62
CA LEU A 70 -18.40 -0.61 -13.02
C LEU A 70 -19.15 0.68 -13.39
N SER A 71 -19.56 0.84 -14.65
CA SER A 71 -20.33 2.00 -15.10
C SER A 71 -21.62 2.17 -14.28
N GLN A 72 -22.40 1.10 -14.10
CA GLN A 72 -23.60 1.10 -13.27
C GLN A 72 -23.31 1.44 -11.80
N ALA A 73 -22.20 0.96 -11.25
CA ALA A 73 -21.82 1.30 -9.88
C ALA A 73 -21.42 2.78 -9.74
N LEU A 74 -20.70 3.33 -10.73
CA LEU A 74 -20.29 4.73 -10.77
C LEU A 74 -21.47 5.69 -10.90
N GLU A 75 -22.54 5.31 -11.62
CA GLU A 75 -23.80 6.07 -11.64
C GLU A 75 -24.43 6.24 -10.24
N ASN A 76 -24.09 5.33 -9.31
CA ASN A 76 -24.56 5.34 -7.92
C ASN A 76 -23.53 5.92 -6.94
N ASN A 77 -22.55 6.71 -7.41
CA ASN A 77 -21.52 7.35 -6.60
C ASN A 77 -20.80 6.34 -5.68
N ALA A 78 -20.06 5.42 -6.28
CA ALA A 78 -19.39 4.31 -5.63
C ALA A 78 -18.26 4.74 -4.70
N PHE A 79 -17.94 3.84 -3.77
CA PHE A 79 -16.63 3.77 -3.16
C PHE A 79 -15.70 3.01 -4.10
N ILE A 80 -14.59 3.63 -4.46
CA ILE A 80 -13.51 3.02 -5.23
C ILE A 80 -12.40 2.65 -4.26
N VAL A 81 -12.10 1.36 -4.20
CA VAL A 81 -11.03 0.81 -3.37
C VAL A 81 -9.93 0.31 -4.29
N THR A 82 -8.70 0.74 -4.02
CA THR A 82 -7.50 0.27 -4.72
C THR A 82 -6.36 0.12 -3.71
N PHE A 83 -5.19 -0.26 -4.20
CA PHE A 83 -3.94 -0.34 -3.45
C PHE A 83 -2.90 0.57 -4.09
N HIS A 84 -1.81 0.87 -3.39
CA HIS A 84 -0.62 1.49 -3.97
C HIS A 84 0.17 0.46 -4.79
N PHE A 85 -0.53 -0.21 -5.71
CA PHE A 85 -0.02 -1.28 -6.55
C PHE A 85 -0.06 -0.84 -8.02
N GLY A 86 0.98 -1.17 -8.78
CA GLY A 86 1.06 -0.83 -10.20
C GLY A 86 0.97 0.68 -10.45
N PHE A 87 0.39 1.07 -11.58
CA PHE A 87 0.20 2.48 -11.94
C PHE A 87 -1.07 3.07 -11.30
N TYR A 88 -1.22 2.98 -9.98
CA TYR A 88 -2.47 3.32 -9.26
C TYR A 88 -2.95 4.76 -9.45
N ARG A 89 -2.02 5.70 -9.68
CA ARG A 89 -2.36 7.10 -9.96
C ARG A 89 -3.18 7.27 -11.23
N THR A 90 -3.16 6.29 -12.14
CA THR A 90 -3.99 6.30 -13.36
C THR A 90 -5.47 6.08 -13.08
N ILE A 91 -5.86 5.44 -11.96
CA ILE A 91 -7.28 5.21 -11.63
C ILE A 91 -8.05 6.52 -11.45
N PRO A 92 -7.67 7.42 -10.52
CA PRO A 92 -8.41 8.67 -10.34
C PRO A 92 -8.42 9.50 -11.64
N VAL A 93 -7.32 9.53 -12.39
CA VAL A 93 -7.25 10.31 -13.64
C VAL A 93 -8.12 9.71 -14.74
N SER A 94 -8.19 8.38 -14.83
CA SER A 94 -9.09 7.69 -15.78
C SER A 94 -10.56 7.99 -15.46
N LEU A 95 -10.93 8.03 -14.18
CA LEU A 95 -12.29 8.41 -13.76
C LEU A 95 -12.61 9.88 -14.12
N LEU A 96 -11.67 10.80 -13.91
CA LEU A 96 -11.82 12.21 -14.30
C LEU A 96 -11.99 12.36 -15.83
N ARG A 97 -11.18 11.63 -16.61
CA ARG A 97 -11.28 11.58 -18.08
C ARG A 97 -12.65 11.10 -18.55
N MET A 98 -13.24 10.12 -17.87
CA MET A 98 -14.59 9.61 -18.16
C MET A 98 -15.71 10.55 -17.72
N GLY A 99 -15.39 11.69 -17.08
CA GLY A 99 -16.38 12.70 -16.70
C GLY A 99 -16.75 12.71 -15.22
N TYR A 100 -16.31 11.72 -14.44
CA TYR A 100 -16.67 11.59 -13.03
C TYR A 100 -15.95 12.60 -12.14
N ARG A 101 -16.55 12.90 -10.99
CA ARG A 101 -15.93 13.68 -9.91
C ARG A 101 -15.34 12.71 -8.90
N VAL A 102 -14.13 12.98 -8.41
CA VAL A 102 -13.41 12.06 -7.51
C VAL A 102 -13.00 12.78 -6.24
N ALA A 103 -13.28 12.17 -5.08
CA ALA A 103 -12.78 12.58 -3.78
C ALA A 103 -11.80 11.53 -3.27
N ILE A 104 -10.51 11.84 -3.24
CA ILE A 104 -9.46 10.95 -2.76
C ILE A 104 -9.29 11.14 -1.26
N LEU A 105 -9.41 10.05 -0.51
CA LEU A 105 -9.04 10.00 0.90
C LEU A 105 -7.52 9.93 1.03
N VAL A 106 -6.92 10.91 1.71
CA VAL A 106 -5.46 11.01 1.89
C VAL A 106 -5.11 11.24 3.36
N SER A 107 -3.90 10.85 3.74
CA SER A 107 -3.38 11.20 5.07
C SER A 107 -3.01 12.68 5.13
N ARG A 108 -2.98 13.24 6.34
CA ARG A 108 -2.50 14.60 6.56
C ARG A 108 -1.06 14.81 6.09
N GLU A 109 -0.22 13.80 6.26
CA GLU A 109 1.19 13.84 5.89
C GLU A 109 1.41 14.05 4.39
N VAL A 110 0.57 13.44 3.54
CA VAL A 110 0.72 13.49 2.07
C VAL A 110 -0.26 14.47 1.40
N PHE A 111 -1.11 15.16 2.16
CA PHE A 111 -2.19 15.98 1.61
C PHE A 111 -1.68 17.06 0.63
N GLU A 112 -0.74 17.90 1.07
CA GLU A 112 -0.25 19.02 0.24
C GLU A 112 0.59 18.53 -0.94
N SER A 113 1.42 17.49 -0.75
CA SER A 113 2.25 16.93 -1.82
C SER A 113 1.41 16.27 -2.91
N GLN A 114 0.38 15.50 -2.54
CA GLN A 114 -0.56 14.90 -3.49
C GLN A 114 -1.35 15.99 -4.24
N ARG A 115 -1.88 16.99 -3.52
CA ARG A 115 -2.61 18.09 -4.13
C ARG A 115 -1.73 18.86 -5.13
N ALA A 116 -0.50 19.18 -4.77
CA ALA A 116 0.45 19.87 -5.63
C ALA A 116 0.80 19.04 -6.87
N PHE A 117 1.05 17.74 -6.70
CA PHE A 117 1.29 16.82 -7.82
C PHE A 117 0.13 16.86 -8.84
N TYR A 118 -1.10 16.62 -8.40
CA TYR A 118 -2.24 16.62 -9.32
C TYR A 118 -2.55 18.00 -9.91
N ALA A 119 -2.29 19.10 -9.18
CA ALA A 119 -2.45 20.45 -9.72
C ALA A 119 -1.46 20.77 -10.84
N GLN A 120 -0.25 20.19 -10.80
CA GLN A 120 0.79 20.37 -11.81
C GLN A 120 0.60 19.43 -13.01
N THR A 121 0.07 18.23 -12.78
CA THR A 121 -0.03 17.18 -13.82
C THR A 121 -1.36 17.22 -14.59
N LEU A 122 -2.46 17.65 -13.96
CA LEU A 122 -3.78 17.60 -14.58
C LEU A 122 -4.15 18.89 -15.30
N GLN A 123 -4.98 18.75 -16.34
CA GLN A 123 -5.67 19.90 -16.93
C GLN A 123 -6.60 20.57 -15.90
N PRO A 124 -6.78 21.90 -15.91
CA PRO A 124 -7.57 22.62 -14.92
C PRO A 124 -9.01 22.09 -14.75
N GLU A 125 -9.64 21.68 -15.85
CA GLU A 125 -10.99 21.13 -15.86
C GLU A 125 -11.11 19.73 -15.24
N TRP A 126 -10.02 18.96 -15.22
CA TRP A 126 -9.96 17.68 -14.51
C TRP A 126 -9.65 17.92 -13.03
N PHE A 127 -8.70 18.80 -12.73
CA PHE A 127 -8.37 19.16 -11.35
C PHE A 127 -9.57 19.77 -10.60
N ALA A 128 -10.41 20.58 -11.27
CA ALA A 128 -11.63 21.14 -10.69
C ALA A 128 -12.69 20.08 -10.27
N ARG A 129 -12.56 18.85 -10.76
CA ARG A 129 -13.43 17.70 -10.41
C ARG A 129 -12.77 16.75 -9.40
N LEU A 130 -11.57 17.07 -8.93
CA LEU A 130 -10.80 16.30 -7.96
C LEU A 130 -10.79 17.00 -6.61
N LEU A 131 -11.13 16.28 -5.55
CA LEU A 131 -11.03 16.75 -4.17
C LEU A 131 -10.14 15.81 -3.36
N PHE A 132 -9.46 16.38 -2.37
CA PHE A 132 -8.70 15.65 -1.37
C PHE A 132 -9.42 15.80 -0.02
N VAL A 133 -9.62 14.68 0.67
CA VAL A 133 -10.30 14.64 1.96
C VAL A 133 -9.39 13.95 2.96
N LEU A 134 -9.17 14.58 4.12
CA LEU A 134 -8.32 14.04 5.16
C LEU A 134 -8.96 12.81 5.80
N ALA A 135 -8.26 11.68 5.77
CA ALA A 135 -8.70 10.42 6.36
C ALA A 135 -8.79 10.49 7.89
N GLU A 136 -8.04 11.41 8.51
CA GLU A 136 -8.03 11.61 9.96
C GLU A 136 -9.15 12.53 10.49
N ASP A 137 -10.01 13.05 9.59
CA ASP A 137 -11.09 13.95 9.98
C ASP A 137 -12.16 13.23 10.83
N PRO A 138 -12.45 13.70 12.07
CA PRO A 138 -13.50 13.11 12.90
C PRO A 138 -14.91 13.18 12.27
N GLN A 139 -15.14 14.11 11.35
CA GLN A 139 -16.41 14.28 10.61
C GLN A 139 -16.37 13.63 9.22
N LEU A 140 -15.36 12.80 8.92
CA LEU A 140 -15.14 12.20 7.61
C LEU A 140 -16.40 11.53 7.04
N PHE A 141 -17.14 10.78 7.85
CA PHE A 141 -18.38 10.12 7.42
C PHE A 141 -19.41 11.11 6.84
N PHE A 142 -19.65 12.23 7.54
CA PHE A 142 -20.62 13.23 7.11
C PHE A 142 -20.14 13.98 5.87
N LYS A 143 -18.83 14.27 5.79
CA LYS A 143 -18.23 14.88 4.59
C LYS A 143 -18.35 13.97 3.38
N ILE A 144 -18.06 12.68 3.53
CA ILE A 144 -18.23 11.70 2.46
C ILE A 144 -19.69 11.59 2.02
N ARG A 145 -20.64 11.54 2.95
CA ARG A 145 -22.07 11.54 2.61
C ARG A 145 -22.43 12.73 1.73
N GLN A 146 -22.05 13.94 2.15
CA GLN A 146 -22.32 15.17 1.40
C GLN A 146 -21.66 15.16 0.02
N LEU A 147 -20.41 14.70 -0.09
CA LEU A 147 -19.70 14.61 -1.37
C LEU A 147 -20.38 13.61 -2.32
N ARG A 148 -20.86 12.48 -1.82
CA ARG A 148 -21.64 11.53 -2.63
C ARG A 148 -22.94 12.13 -3.13
N GLU A 149 -23.66 12.89 -2.30
CA GLU A 149 -24.87 13.63 -2.72
C GLU A 149 -24.54 14.67 -3.82
N GLN A 150 -23.29 15.15 -3.90
CA GLN A 150 -22.79 16.05 -4.94
C GLN A 150 -22.22 15.33 -6.19
N GLY A 151 -22.34 14.00 -6.26
CA GLY A 151 -21.91 13.19 -7.40
C GLY A 151 -20.43 12.78 -7.39
N TYR A 152 -19.76 12.86 -6.23
CA TYR A 152 -18.38 12.38 -6.11
C TYR A 152 -18.30 10.87 -5.87
N GLN A 153 -17.43 10.22 -6.63
CA GLN A 153 -16.88 8.91 -6.31
C GLN A 153 -15.86 9.07 -5.19
N VAL A 154 -15.87 8.18 -4.19
CA VAL A 154 -14.93 8.25 -3.06
C VAL A 154 -13.82 7.23 -3.31
N LEU A 155 -12.60 7.69 -3.53
CA LEU A 155 -11.45 6.82 -3.75
C LEU A 155 -10.63 6.67 -2.47
N CYS A 156 -10.28 5.44 -2.12
CA CYS A 156 -9.40 5.15 -1.00
C CYS A 156 -8.41 4.03 -1.32
N TYR A 157 -7.26 4.09 -0.64
CA TYR A 157 -6.23 3.07 -0.71
C TYR A 157 -6.37 2.15 0.51
N ALA A 158 -6.71 0.88 0.29
CA ALA A 158 -6.97 -0.08 1.37
C ALA A 158 -5.71 -0.40 2.19
N ASP A 159 -4.53 -0.22 1.61
CA ASP A 159 -3.22 -0.34 2.26
C ASP A 159 -2.73 0.96 2.93
N GLY A 160 -3.58 1.98 2.99
CA GLY A 160 -3.29 3.22 3.71
C GLY A 160 -3.31 3.06 5.23
N GLY A 161 -2.32 3.65 5.91
CA GLY A 161 -2.21 3.61 7.38
C GLY A 161 -3.03 4.67 8.14
N ALA A 162 -3.60 5.66 7.43
CA ALA A 162 -4.26 6.82 8.02
C ALA A 162 -5.75 6.61 8.29
N GLY A 163 -6.26 7.28 9.33
CA GLY A 163 -7.68 7.26 9.69
C GLY A 163 -7.94 8.09 10.95
N ALA A 164 -9.21 8.43 11.19
CA ALA A 164 -9.59 9.18 12.38
C ALA A 164 -9.14 8.46 13.65
N LYS A 165 -8.42 9.15 14.53
CA LYS A 165 -8.14 8.66 15.88
C LYS A 165 -9.45 8.70 16.65
N GLN A 166 -9.98 7.54 17.02
CA GLN A 166 -11.02 7.53 18.05
C GLN A 166 -10.36 7.94 19.37
N GLY A 167 -11.04 8.76 20.18
CA GLY A 167 -10.54 9.20 21.48
C GLY A 167 -10.24 8.03 22.42
N GLN A 168 -9.83 8.33 23.67
CA GLN A 168 -9.35 7.39 24.71
C GLN A 168 -10.24 6.15 25.00
N LEU A 169 -11.41 6.01 24.38
CA LEU A 169 -12.41 4.95 24.62
C LEU A 169 -12.73 4.06 23.39
N GLY A 170 -12.12 4.28 22.23
CA GLY A 170 -12.40 3.50 21.02
C GLY A 170 -11.14 2.87 20.43
N THR A 171 -11.05 1.54 20.43
CA THR A 171 -10.05 0.83 19.63
C THR A 171 -10.24 1.18 18.16
N GLU A 172 -9.19 1.68 17.49
CA GLU A 172 -9.22 1.89 16.04
C GLU A 172 -9.77 0.63 15.36
N LYS A 173 -10.82 0.78 14.54
CA LYS A 173 -11.41 -0.36 13.83
C LYS A 173 -10.40 -0.91 12.82
N ARG A 174 -9.78 -2.02 13.20
CA ARG A 174 -8.88 -2.79 12.36
C ARG A 174 -9.48 -4.16 12.12
N THR A 175 -9.37 -4.63 10.89
CA THR A 175 -9.75 -5.98 10.50
C THR A 175 -8.47 -6.76 10.27
N GLN A 176 -8.37 -7.93 10.89
CA GLN A 176 -7.28 -8.83 10.61
C GLN A 176 -7.48 -9.40 9.20
N VAL A 177 -6.47 -9.28 8.35
CA VAL A 177 -6.47 -9.84 6.99
C VAL A 177 -5.21 -10.67 6.79
N ARG A 178 -5.28 -11.67 5.92
CA ARG A 178 -4.11 -12.43 5.50
C ARG A 178 -3.53 -11.79 4.23
N LEU A 179 -2.21 -11.66 4.18
CA LEU A 179 -1.45 -11.30 2.99
C LEU A 179 -0.23 -12.20 2.94
N GLY A 180 -0.13 -13.05 1.92
CA GLY A 180 0.84 -14.12 1.86
C GLY A 180 0.77 -15.04 3.10
N GLU A 181 1.90 -15.20 3.75
CA GLU A 181 2.04 -15.98 4.99
C GLU A 181 1.99 -15.11 6.26
N ALA A 182 1.64 -13.83 6.12
CA ALA A 182 1.48 -12.90 7.22
C ALA A 182 0.02 -12.54 7.48
N TYR A 183 -0.24 -12.13 8.73
CA TYR A 183 -1.45 -11.42 9.13
C TYR A 183 -1.15 -9.94 9.32
N LEU A 184 -2.05 -9.11 8.80
CA LEU A 184 -2.02 -7.65 8.91
C LEU A 184 -3.23 -7.15 9.70
N GLN A 185 -3.09 -6.00 10.34
CA GLN A 185 -4.21 -5.29 10.98
C GLN A 185 -4.57 -4.06 10.14
N ALA A 186 -5.44 -4.27 9.14
CA ALA A 186 -5.79 -3.27 8.14
C ALA A 186 -6.97 -2.38 8.59
N ARG A 187 -6.96 -1.11 8.20
CA ARG A 187 -8.09 -0.20 8.47
C ARG A 187 -9.25 -0.53 7.53
N SER A 188 -10.45 -0.69 8.08
CA SER A 188 -11.65 -1.08 7.31
C SER A 188 -12.73 0.00 7.27
N GLY A 189 -12.38 1.24 7.66
CA GLY A 189 -13.31 2.37 7.73
C GLY A 189 -14.06 2.64 6.42
N PHE A 190 -13.41 2.46 5.27
CA PHE A 190 -14.04 2.66 3.97
C PHE A 190 -15.19 1.67 3.71
N ALA A 191 -15.01 0.38 4.07
CA ALA A 191 -16.05 -0.64 3.92
C ALA A 191 -17.20 -0.37 4.89
N ASP A 192 -16.87 0.01 6.12
CA ASP A 192 -17.84 0.45 7.12
C ASP A 192 -18.72 1.61 6.61
N MET A 193 -18.12 2.62 5.99
CA MET A 193 -18.84 3.77 5.44
C MET A 193 -19.67 3.38 4.22
N ALA A 194 -19.15 2.53 3.32
CA ALA A 194 -19.91 2.02 2.18
C ALA A 194 -21.18 1.28 2.61
N TYR A 195 -21.07 0.42 3.65
CA TYR A 195 -22.22 -0.27 4.23
C TYR A 195 -23.27 0.70 4.78
N LEU A 196 -22.84 1.66 5.61
CA LEU A 196 -23.75 2.63 6.24
C LEU A 196 -24.43 3.55 5.22
N LEU A 197 -23.75 3.88 4.13
CA LEU A 197 -24.28 4.73 3.07
C LEU A 197 -25.01 3.94 1.98
N GLN A 198 -25.10 2.61 2.11
CA GLN A 198 -25.68 1.70 1.11
C GLN A 198 -25.12 1.95 -0.29
N ALA A 199 -23.82 2.24 -0.35
CA ALA A 199 -23.11 2.57 -1.58
C ALA A 199 -22.44 1.33 -2.16
N PRO A 200 -22.39 1.16 -3.49
CA PRO A 200 -21.58 0.12 -4.09
C PRO A 200 -20.11 0.38 -3.79
N LEU A 201 -19.36 -0.67 -3.48
CA LEU A 201 -17.91 -0.64 -3.30
C LEU A 201 -17.27 -1.43 -4.41
N CYS A 202 -16.49 -0.76 -5.25
CA CYS A 202 -15.79 -1.34 -6.39
C CYS A 202 -14.32 -1.49 -6.04
N LEU A 203 -13.82 -2.72 -6.08
CA LEU A 203 -12.40 -3.00 -5.98
C LEU A 203 -11.78 -2.90 -7.37
N LEU A 204 -10.83 -1.98 -7.52
CA LEU A 204 -10.08 -1.76 -8.75
C LEU A 204 -8.60 -2.01 -8.50
N MET A 205 -7.90 -2.45 -9.54
CA MET A 205 -6.45 -2.55 -9.53
C MET A 205 -5.92 -2.18 -10.90
N PRO A 206 -4.96 -1.25 -11.00
CA PRO A 206 -4.36 -0.90 -12.27
C PRO A 206 -3.42 -2.03 -12.72
N PRO A 207 -3.01 -2.05 -13.99
CA PRO A 207 -1.93 -2.92 -14.42
C PRO A 207 -0.59 -2.55 -13.76
N ALA A 208 0.26 -3.56 -13.57
CA ALA A 208 1.65 -3.39 -13.12
C ALA A 208 2.58 -2.89 -14.25
N LEU A 209 2.12 -2.87 -15.50
CA LEU A 209 2.83 -2.29 -16.63
C LEU A 209 2.10 -1.02 -17.06
N GLN A 210 2.86 0.01 -17.45
CA GLN A 210 2.27 1.25 -17.91
C GLN A 210 1.51 0.96 -19.21
N PRO A 211 0.19 1.25 -19.26
CA PRO A 211 -0.56 1.07 -20.48
C PRO A 211 -0.02 2.02 -21.53
N THR A 212 0.36 1.50 -22.69
CA THR A 212 0.81 2.33 -23.83
C THR A 212 -0.34 2.72 -24.75
N ALA A 213 -1.51 2.08 -24.59
CA ALA A 213 -2.73 2.34 -25.33
C ALA A 213 -3.90 2.57 -24.37
N SER A 214 -4.99 3.11 -24.91
CA SER A 214 -6.25 3.20 -24.16
C SER A 214 -6.73 1.80 -23.80
N TRP A 215 -7.16 1.64 -22.56
CA TRP A 215 -7.70 0.41 -22.02
C TRP A 215 -9.06 0.65 -21.38
N GLU A 216 -9.69 -0.42 -20.93
CA GLU A 216 -10.98 -0.40 -20.24
C GLU A 216 -10.76 -0.65 -18.76
N LEU A 217 -11.21 0.27 -17.91
CA LEU A 217 -11.17 0.09 -16.46
C LEU A 217 -12.22 -0.94 -16.07
N ARG A 218 -11.78 -2.03 -15.45
CA ARG A 218 -12.66 -3.11 -14.98
C ARG A 218 -12.50 -3.31 -13.49
N GLU A 219 -13.62 -3.60 -12.85
CA GLU A 219 -13.66 -4.09 -11.49
C GLU A 219 -12.99 -5.45 -11.37
N LEU A 220 -12.33 -5.67 -10.24
CA LEU A 220 -11.99 -7.00 -9.77
C LEU A 220 -13.20 -7.62 -9.07
N GLU A 221 -13.92 -6.82 -8.28
CA GLU A 221 -15.12 -7.22 -7.56
C GLU A 221 -15.95 -5.98 -7.21
N ILE A 222 -17.27 -6.14 -7.14
CA ILE A 222 -18.19 -5.12 -6.63
C ILE A 222 -18.96 -5.74 -5.47
N HIS A 223 -19.01 -5.01 -4.35
CA HIS A 223 -19.73 -5.42 -3.15
C HIS A 223 -20.93 -4.51 -2.90
N SER A 224 -22.09 -5.12 -2.70
CA SER A 224 -23.31 -4.42 -2.29
C SER A 224 -23.63 -4.70 -0.83
N ALA A 225 -23.90 -3.67 -0.04
CA ALA A 225 -24.28 -3.83 1.37
C ALA A 225 -25.53 -4.72 1.56
N LYS A 226 -26.42 -4.76 0.56
CA LYS A 226 -27.69 -5.51 0.58
C LYS A 226 -27.50 -7.03 0.48
N GLU A 227 -26.34 -7.49 0.03
CA GLU A 227 -26.04 -8.91 -0.16
C GLU A 227 -25.56 -9.58 1.14
N HIS A 228 -25.43 -8.81 2.22
CA HIS A 228 -24.84 -9.27 3.47
C HIS A 228 -25.82 -9.15 4.64
N PRO A 229 -25.85 -10.16 5.55
CA PRO A 229 -26.80 -10.18 6.66
C PRO A 229 -26.48 -9.16 7.75
N SER A 230 -25.24 -8.64 7.80
CA SER A 230 -24.82 -7.66 8.80
C SER A 230 -23.66 -6.81 8.29
N ARG A 231 -23.45 -5.67 8.98
CA ARG A 231 -22.30 -4.77 8.78
C ARG A 231 -20.98 -5.49 8.93
N GLN A 232 -20.85 -6.33 9.97
CA GLN A 232 -19.62 -7.07 10.23
C GLN A 232 -19.31 -8.06 9.10
N ALA A 233 -20.31 -8.83 8.67
CA ALA A 233 -20.16 -9.79 7.58
C ALA A 233 -19.76 -9.11 6.25
N TYR A 234 -20.34 -7.93 5.97
CA TYR A 234 -19.95 -7.11 4.82
C TYR A 234 -18.48 -6.68 4.89
N VAL A 235 -18.06 -6.09 6.02
CA VAL A 235 -16.69 -5.59 6.20
C VAL A 235 -15.68 -6.74 6.11
N GLU A 236 -15.93 -7.86 6.78
CA GLU A 236 -15.05 -9.02 6.72
C GLU A 236 -14.93 -9.56 5.29
N LYS A 237 -16.04 -9.66 4.53
CA LYS A 237 -16.01 -10.11 3.14
C LYS A 237 -15.20 -9.16 2.25
N VAL A 238 -15.46 -7.86 2.33
CA VAL A 238 -14.75 -6.84 1.53
C VAL A 238 -13.26 -6.87 1.83
N MET A 239 -12.88 -6.88 3.11
CA MET A 239 -11.47 -6.84 3.51
C MET A 239 -10.74 -8.12 3.08
N HIS A 240 -11.35 -9.30 3.25
CA HIS A 240 -10.74 -10.55 2.80
C HIS A 240 -10.63 -10.63 1.27
N SER A 241 -11.64 -10.19 0.53
CA SER A 241 -11.57 -10.13 -0.94
C SER A 241 -10.45 -9.19 -1.39
N ALA A 242 -10.45 -7.94 -0.89
CA ALA A 242 -9.48 -6.93 -1.30
C ALA A 242 -8.04 -7.40 -1.09
N TYR A 243 -7.72 -7.96 0.08
CA TYR A 243 -6.38 -8.46 0.36
C TYR A 243 -6.06 -9.80 -0.35
N GLY A 244 -7.07 -10.61 -0.69
CA GLY A 244 -6.87 -11.80 -1.53
C GLY A 244 -6.50 -11.46 -2.97
N HIS A 245 -7.10 -10.40 -3.54
CA HIS A 245 -6.71 -9.86 -4.84
C HIS A 245 -5.31 -9.24 -4.79
N LEU A 246 -4.99 -8.48 -3.74
CA LEU A 246 -3.62 -7.97 -3.54
C LEU A 246 -2.61 -9.11 -3.44
N ASP A 247 -2.90 -10.17 -2.65
CA ASP A 247 -2.02 -11.34 -2.51
C ASP A 247 -1.70 -11.97 -3.88
N SER A 248 -2.74 -12.17 -4.69
CA SER A 248 -2.60 -12.70 -6.05
C SER A 248 -1.73 -11.82 -6.93
N ALA A 249 -1.90 -10.49 -6.83
CA ALA A 249 -1.16 -9.52 -7.63
C ALA A 249 0.33 -9.41 -7.22
N ILE A 250 0.62 -9.36 -5.92
CA ILE A 250 2.00 -9.27 -5.42
C ILE A 250 2.78 -10.57 -5.64
N ARG A 251 2.12 -11.74 -5.68
CA ARG A 251 2.78 -13.00 -6.05
C ARG A 251 3.24 -13.02 -7.51
N GLN A 252 2.55 -12.29 -8.38
CA GLN A 252 2.91 -12.18 -9.80
C GLN A 252 3.95 -11.09 -10.06
N THR A 253 3.79 -9.93 -9.42
CA THR A 253 4.67 -8.76 -9.63
C THR A 253 5.00 -8.08 -8.29
N PRO A 254 5.87 -8.69 -7.45
CA PRO A 254 6.10 -8.20 -6.10
C PRO A 254 6.56 -6.75 -6.06
N HIS A 255 7.45 -6.36 -6.97
CA HIS A 255 8.03 -5.02 -7.03
C HIS A 255 7.04 -3.89 -7.36
N ALA A 256 5.82 -4.22 -7.80
CA ALA A 256 4.81 -3.22 -8.16
C ALA A 256 4.03 -2.68 -6.96
N TRP A 257 4.21 -3.22 -5.75
CA TRP A 257 3.54 -2.74 -4.54
C TRP A 257 4.42 -1.77 -3.75
N GLU A 258 3.98 -0.51 -3.65
CA GLU A 258 4.77 0.55 -3.02
C GLU A 258 4.90 0.36 -1.50
N CYS A 259 3.92 -0.27 -0.85
CA CYS A 259 3.91 -0.36 0.61
C CYS A 259 5.05 -1.21 1.18
N TRP A 260 5.82 -1.97 0.39
CA TRP A 260 6.99 -2.67 0.91
C TRP A 260 7.96 -1.76 1.68
N PHE A 261 8.06 -0.48 1.29
CA PHE A 261 8.93 0.49 1.95
C PHE A 261 8.43 0.89 3.35
N TYR A 262 7.14 0.77 3.64
CA TYR A 262 6.54 1.35 4.84
C TYR A 262 5.47 0.49 5.52
N LEU A 263 5.28 -0.76 5.09
CA LEU A 263 4.30 -1.69 5.65
C LEU A 263 4.49 -1.86 7.17
N HIS A 264 5.73 -1.97 7.62
CA HIS A 264 6.11 -2.01 9.03
C HIS A 264 5.60 -0.84 9.88
N ARG A 265 5.34 0.33 9.26
CA ARG A 265 4.83 1.53 9.95
C ARG A 265 3.31 1.60 9.91
N THR A 266 2.69 1.14 8.83
CA THR A 266 1.24 1.28 8.60
C THR A 266 0.46 0.07 9.09
N MET A 267 0.91 -1.14 8.77
CA MET A 267 0.26 -2.41 9.06
C MET A 267 1.31 -3.50 9.27
N GLN A 268 2.09 -3.39 10.35
CA GLN A 268 3.21 -4.30 10.62
C GLN A 268 2.79 -5.77 10.47
N PRO A 269 3.41 -6.52 9.53
CA PRO A 269 3.03 -7.89 9.28
C PRO A 269 3.51 -8.79 10.41
N ARG A 270 2.76 -9.87 10.66
CA ARG A 270 3.11 -10.91 11.61
C ARG A 270 2.98 -12.27 10.95
N SER A 271 4.06 -13.04 10.93
CA SER A 271 4.09 -14.44 10.49
C SER A 271 4.61 -15.33 11.61
N PHE A 272 4.45 -16.63 11.45
CA PHE A 272 5.17 -17.60 12.28
C PHE A 272 6.66 -17.54 11.94
N MET A 273 7.51 -17.48 12.97
CA MET A 273 8.97 -17.28 12.86
C MET A 273 9.77 -18.47 13.37
N GLU A 274 9.11 -19.55 13.79
CA GLU A 274 9.74 -20.72 14.42
C GLU A 274 10.80 -21.35 13.52
N ASP A 275 10.55 -21.34 12.21
CA ASP A 275 11.42 -21.94 11.20
C ASP A 275 12.33 -20.92 10.49
N TRP A 276 12.40 -19.67 10.96
CA TRP A 276 13.25 -18.67 10.33
C TRP A 276 14.72 -18.99 10.58
N PRO A 277 15.55 -19.19 9.54
CA PRO A 277 16.97 -19.40 9.73
C PRO A 277 17.57 -18.19 10.46
N ILE A 278 18.42 -18.42 11.47
CA ILE A 278 19.05 -17.35 12.25
C ILE A 278 19.80 -16.37 11.32
N ALA A 279 20.52 -16.92 10.34
CA ALA A 279 21.24 -16.16 9.33
C ALA A 279 20.33 -15.20 8.55
N GLU A 280 19.09 -15.62 8.32
CA GLU A 280 18.08 -14.91 7.55
C GLU A 280 17.14 -14.08 8.43
N ARG A 281 17.26 -14.11 9.77
CA ARG A 281 16.42 -13.31 10.67
C ARG A 281 17.04 -11.95 10.98
N PHE A 282 18.36 -11.90 11.07
CA PHE A 282 19.08 -10.73 11.50
C PHE A 282 19.80 -10.07 10.33
N ILE A 283 19.67 -8.76 10.19
CA ILE A 283 20.43 -7.99 9.20
C ILE A 283 21.37 -7.01 9.92
N PRO A 284 22.70 -7.15 9.77
CA PRO A 284 23.65 -6.20 10.30
C PRO A 284 23.64 -4.89 9.48
N LEU A 285 23.82 -3.77 10.17
CA LEU A 285 23.80 -2.43 9.62
C LEU A 285 24.95 -1.63 10.24
N LEU A 286 25.67 -0.85 9.43
CA LEU A 286 26.53 0.23 9.91
C LEU A 286 25.97 1.59 9.50
N HIS A 287 26.01 2.54 10.43
CA HIS A 287 25.77 3.96 10.15
C HIS A 287 26.90 4.77 10.81
N GLY A 288 27.81 5.31 9.99
CA GLY A 288 29.08 5.86 10.47
C GLY A 288 29.93 4.80 11.18
N GLN A 289 30.42 5.08 12.38
CA GLN A 289 31.19 4.14 13.21
C GLN A 289 30.31 3.26 14.13
N GLN A 290 28.99 3.32 13.98
CA GLN A 290 28.06 2.65 14.87
C GLN A 290 27.42 1.45 14.19
N GLY A 291 27.52 0.30 14.85
CA GLY A 291 26.86 -0.94 14.44
C GLY A 291 25.45 -1.07 14.97
N PHE A 292 24.59 -1.66 14.16
CA PHE A 292 23.24 -2.05 14.52
C PHE A 292 22.92 -3.43 13.93
N VAL A 293 21.97 -4.11 14.53
CA VAL A 293 21.35 -5.32 13.97
C VAL A 293 19.85 -5.13 14.01
N LEU A 294 19.18 -5.30 12.87
CA LEU A 294 17.72 -5.41 12.83
C LEU A 294 17.34 -6.88 12.97
N ASP A 295 16.50 -7.19 13.95
CA ASP A 295 15.72 -8.42 14.00
C ASP A 295 14.49 -8.23 13.12
N LYS A 296 14.50 -8.83 11.92
CA LYS A 296 13.43 -8.70 10.94
C LYS A 296 12.09 -9.18 11.49
N GLY A 297 12.11 -10.23 12.32
CA GLY A 297 10.91 -10.85 12.87
C GLY A 297 10.17 -9.96 13.88
N LEU A 298 10.93 -9.17 14.64
CA LEU A 298 10.37 -8.29 15.67
C LEU A 298 10.35 -6.81 15.25
N TYR A 299 10.92 -6.47 14.10
CA TYR A 299 11.16 -5.09 13.67
C TYR A 299 11.93 -4.28 14.72
N ARG A 300 12.87 -4.91 15.42
CA ARG A 300 13.66 -4.29 16.50
C ARG A 300 15.10 -4.06 16.06
N VAL A 301 15.56 -2.83 16.24
CA VAL A 301 16.94 -2.43 15.97
C VAL A 301 17.73 -2.43 17.28
N TYR A 302 18.82 -3.20 17.32
CA TYR A 302 19.72 -3.28 18.46
C TYR A 302 21.03 -2.57 18.13
N ARG A 303 21.45 -1.64 18.98
CA ARG A 303 22.76 -0.96 18.86
C ARG A 303 23.88 -1.86 19.37
N LEU A 304 24.96 -1.96 18.61
CA LEU A 304 26.13 -2.76 18.95
C LEU A 304 27.43 -1.97 18.75
N LYS A 305 28.46 -2.35 19.51
CA LYS A 305 29.84 -1.96 19.19
C LYS A 305 30.26 -2.69 17.91
N GLU A 306 31.06 -2.05 17.06
CA GLU A 306 31.54 -2.62 15.79
C GLU A 306 32.16 -4.01 15.96
N SER A 307 32.99 -4.21 17.00
CA SER A 307 33.60 -5.51 17.30
C SER A 307 32.61 -6.62 17.63
N LYS A 308 31.43 -6.29 18.18
CA LYS A 308 30.34 -7.24 18.40
C LYS A 308 29.54 -7.48 17.12
N LEU A 309 29.37 -6.46 16.29
CA LEU A 309 28.70 -6.59 14.99
C LEU A 309 29.44 -7.57 14.08
N LYS A 310 30.77 -7.43 13.97
CA LYS A 310 31.62 -8.35 13.17
C LYS A 310 31.45 -9.80 13.60
N LYS A 311 31.48 -10.07 14.91
CA LYS A 311 31.24 -11.41 15.46
C LYS A 311 29.86 -11.96 15.12
N ILE A 312 28.81 -11.14 15.22
CA ILE A 312 27.44 -11.55 14.86
C ILE A 312 27.35 -11.82 13.36
N ALA A 313 27.96 -10.99 12.52
CA ALA A 313 28.00 -11.21 11.09
C ALA A 313 28.73 -12.50 10.72
N GLU A 314 29.84 -12.82 11.38
CA GLU A 314 30.55 -14.09 11.21
C GLU A 314 29.67 -15.29 11.58
N LEU A 315 28.93 -15.22 12.69
CA LEU A 315 28.01 -16.27 13.12
C LEU A 315 26.82 -16.43 12.17
N ILE A 316 26.30 -15.33 11.63
CA ILE A 316 25.24 -15.33 10.61
C ILE A 316 25.71 -16.01 9.32
N LEU A 317 26.97 -15.86 8.93
CA LEU A 317 27.51 -16.46 7.70
C LEU A 317 27.93 -17.93 7.84
N GLN A 318 28.06 -18.44 9.06
CA GLN A 318 28.41 -19.85 9.34
C GLN A 318 27.20 -20.79 9.33
N HIS A 319 25.99 -20.23 9.24
CA HIS A 319 24.70 -20.93 9.29
C HIS A 319 23.82 -20.54 8.10
#